data_AF-A0A1H2CH28-F1
#
_entry.id   AF-A0A1H2CH28-F1
#
_cell.length_a   1.000
_cell.length_b   1.000
_cell.length_c   1.000
_cell.angle_alpha   90.00
_cell.angle_beta   90.00
_cell.angle_gamma   90.00
#
_symmetry.space_group_name_H-M   'P 1'
#
loop_
_entity.id
_entity.type
_entity.pdbx_description
1 polymer ?
#
loop_
_entity_poly.entity_id
_entity_poly.type
_entity_poly.pdbx_seq_one_letter_code
_entity_poly.pdbx_strand_id
1 'polypeptide(L)'
;MNWKLIFQLSLFGLIMAFGTVSLIPEKTEGIFWVVIFIFCAYVIAKRCTGRYFLYGFLVSIFNSVWITLAHVIFYNSYILHHMDMAKMGDNMHVLSTHPRLLMIILSPIFGAIFGLFQGLFAFIASKIVKGPMPKAQV
;
A
#
# COMPACT_ATOMS: atom_id res chain seq x y z
N MET A 1 5.97 -0.60 19.80
CA MET A 1 5.49 -0.40 18.41
C MET A 1 4.01 -0.03 18.51
N ASN A 2 3.56 1.01 17.82
CA ASN A 2 2.17 1.45 17.83
C ASN A 2 1.40 0.76 16.70
N TRP A 3 0.92 -0.45 16.97
CA TRP A 3 0.15 -1.25 16.00
C TRP A 3 -1.15 -0.57 15.57
N LYS A 4 -1.77 0.21 16.46
CA LYS A 4 -2.96 1.00 16.14
C LYS A 4 -2.67 1.99 15.00
N LEU A 5 -1.51 2.66 15.04
CA LEU A 5 -1.11 3.58 13.96
C LEU A 5 -0.90 2.83 12.63
N ILE A 6 -0.22 1.68 12.67
CA ILE A 6 0.03 0.86 11.46
C ILE A 6 -1.30 0.47 10.81
N PHE A 7 -2.24 -0.02 11.63
CA PHE A 7 -3.55 -0.43 11.15
C PHE A 7 -4.38 0.75 10.62
N GLN A 8 -4.39 1.88 11.34
CA GLN A 8 -5.09 3.09 10.88
C GLN A 8 -4.55 3.62 9.56
N LEU A 9 -3.22 3.63 9.40
CA LEU A 9 -2.60 4.06 8.16
C LEU A 9 -2.82 3.06 7.01
N SER A 10 -2.95 1.76 7.31
CA SER A 10 -3.22 0.77 6.27
C SER A 10 -4.66 0.81 5.74
N LEU A 11 -5.60 1.38 6.49
CA LEU A 11 -6.96 1.59 5.99
C LEU A 11 -7.03 2.55 4.79
N PHE A 12 -6.05 3.44 4.61
CA PHE A 12 -5.97 4.24 3.38
C PHE A 12 -5.72 3.36 2.15
N GLY A 13 -4.93 2.30 2.30
CA GLY A 13 -4.74 1.30 1.25
C GLY A 13 -6.03 0.54 0.94
N LEU A 14 -6.84 0.23 1.95
CA LEU A 14 -8.14 -0.41 1.77
C LEU A 14 -9.13 0.52 1.03
N ILE A 15 -9.23 1.79 1.43
CA ILE A 15 -10.09 2.78 0.76
C ILE A 15 -9.68 2.92 -0.71
N MET A 16 -8.38 3.00 -0.99
CA MET A 16 -7.87 3.00 -2.35
C MET A 16 -8.21 1.73 -3.12
N ALA A 17 -8.09 0.57 -2.50
CA ALA A 17 -8.41 -0.69 -3.15
C ALA A 17 -9.86 -0.71 -3.66
N PHE A 18 -10.82 -0.20 -2.88
CA PHE A 18 -12.20 -0.04 -3.35
C PHE A 18 -12.33 1.03 -4.46
N GLY A 19 -11.57 2.11 -4.38
CA GLY A 19 -11.50 3.12 -5.44
C GLY A 19 -11.03 2.54 -6.77
N THR A 20 -9.96 1.75 -6.76
CA THR A 20 -9.38 1.09 -7.96
C THR A 20 -10.29 0.02 -8.57
N VAL A 21 -11.17 -0.60 -7.77
CA VAL A 21 -12.17 -1.56 -8.27
C VAL A 21 -13.27 -0.89 -9.11
N SER A 22 -13.59 0.40 -8.86
CA SER A 22 -14.84 1.00 -9.33
C SER A 22 -14.72 2.37 -10.01
N LEU A 23 -13.76 3.20 -9.61
CA LEU A 23 -13.74 4.64 -9.93
C LEU A 23 -12.40 5.12 -10.48
N ILE A 24 -11.29 4.50 -10.11
CA ILE A 24 -9.94 4.98 -10.41
C ILE A 24 -9.35 4.15 -11.56
N PRO A 25 -9.12 4.74 -12.74
CA PRO A 25 -8.46 4.06 -13.86
C PRO A 25 -6.96 3.84 -13.60
N GLU A 26 -6.44 2.75 -14.15
CA GLU A 26 -5.03 2.29 -14.06
C GLU A 26 -3.99 3.41 -14.22
N LYS A 27 -4.18 4.30 -15.20
CA LYS A 27 -3.24 5.41 -15.51
C LYS A 27 -3.09 6.44 -14.38
N THR A 28 -4.08 6.54 -13.49
CA THR A 28 -4.11 7.54 -12.42
C THR A 28 -3.75 6.97 -11.05
N GLU A 29 -3.75 5.64 -10.90
CA GLU A 29 -3.51 4.98 -9.62
C GLU A 29 -2.17 5.37 -9.00
N GLY A 30 -1.11 5.39 -9.82
CA GLY A 30 0.24 5.68 -9.36
C GLY A 30 0.35 7.04 -8.65
N ILE A 31 -0.38 8.05 -9.11
CA ILE A 31 -0.39 9.39 -8.49
C ILE A 31 -1.01 9.31 -7.09
N PHE A 32 -2.16 8.66 -6.95
CA PHE A 32 -2.84 8.49 -5.66
C PHE A 32 -2.00 7.69 -4.67
N TRP A 33 -1.34 6.61 -5.13
CA TRP A 33 -0.43 5.83 -4.30
C TRP A 33 0.74 6.66 -3.78
N VAL A 34 1.36 7.48 -4.63
CA VAL A 34 2.45 8.37 -4.21
C VAL A 34 1.98 9.37 -3.16
N VAL A 35 0.81 9.99 -3.35
CA VAL A 35 0.22 10.92 -2.37
C VAL A 35 0.00 10.24 -1.02
N ILE A 36 -0.53 9.02 -1.01
CA ILE A 36 -0.75 8.24 0.22
C ILE A 36 0.56 7.83 0.86
N PHE A 37 1.57 7.44 0.06
CA PHE A 37 2.89 7.08 0.57
C PHE A 37 3.53 8.26 1.29
N ILE A 38 3.51 9.44 0.67
CA ILE A 38 4.02 10.69 1.26
C ILE A 38 3.24 11.04 2.53
N PHE A 39 1.90 10.98 2.49
CA PHE A 39 1.06 11.26 3.65
C PHE A 39 1.36 10.32 4.82
N CYS A 40 1.38 9.02 4.58
CA CYS A 40 1.71 8.02 5.59
C CYS A 40 3.13 8.20 6.14
N ALA A 41 4.12 8.48 5.28
CA ALA A 41 5.50 8.77 5.68
C ALA A 41 5.58 10.00 6.59
N TYR A 42 4.85 11.07 6.25
CA TYR A 42 4.75 12.28 7.08
C TYR A 42 4.11 12.00 8.44
N VAL A 43 2.99 11.28 8.49
CA VAL A 43 2.32 10.94 9.75
C VAL A 43 3.21 10.06 10.62
N ILE A 44 3.90 9.07 10.03
CA ILE A 44 4.87 8.23 10.75
C ILE A 44 5.99 9.09 11.33
N ALA A 45 6.57 10.00 10.54
CA ALA A 45 7.62 10.91 11.01
C ALA A 45 7.16 11.82 12.17
N LYS A 46 5.89 12.26 12.16
CA LYS A 46 5.31 13.12 13.21
C LYS A 46 4.92 12.37 14.48
N ARG A 47 4.47 11.13 14.36
CA ARG A 47 3.85 10.38 15.47
C ARG A 47 4.79 9.37 16.11
N CYS A 48 5.82 8.93 15.40
CA CYS A 48 6.80 7.97 15.90
C CYS A 48 8.05 8.68 16.42
N THR A 49 8.69 8.10 17.43
CA THR A 49 9.98 8.55 17.96
C THR A 49 11.16 7.71 17.45
N GLY A 50 10.89 6.65 16.69
CA GLY A 50 11.91 5.75 16.14
C GLY A 50 11.30 4.60 15.33
N ARG A 51 12.18 3.78 14.74
CA ARG A 51 11.83 2.63 13.87
C ARG A 51 10.96 3.01 12.65
N TYR A 52 11.13 4.22 12.12
CA TYR A 52 10.32 4.79 11.02
C TYR A 52 10.23 3.87 9.80
N PHE A 53 11.35 3.30 9.39
CA PHE A 53 11.41 2.34 8.29
C PHE A 53 10.49 1.14 8.51
N LEU A 54 10.53 0.56 9.72
CA LEU A 54 9.71 -0.60 10.06
C LEU A 54 8.21 -0.27 10.10
N TYR A 55 7.83 0.94 10.54
CA TYR A 55 6.43 1.38 10.44
C TYR A 55 5.99 1.47 8.97
N GLY A 56 6.78 2.12 8.10
CA GLY A 56 6.45 2.24 6.68
C GLY A 56 6.36 0.87 5.99
N PHE A 57 7.32 -0.01 6.28
CA PHE A 57 7.32 -1.38 5.76
C PHE A 57 6.08 -2.16 6.17
N LEU A 58 5.74 -2.17 7.47
CA LEU A 58 4.58 -2.91 7.97
C LEU A 58 3.26 -2.33 7.46
N VAL A 59 3.13 -1.00 7.34
CA VAL A 59 1.95 -0.37 6.73
C VAL A 59 1.75 -0.89 5.30
N SER A 60 2.82 -1.03 4.52
CA SER A 60 2.74 -1.58 3.15
C SER A 60 2.35 -3.06 3.12
N ILE A 61 2.84 -3.87 4.05
CA ILE A 61 2.44 -5.29 4.15
C ILE A 61 0.94 -5.42 4.46
N PHE A 62 0.42 -4.63 5.39
CA PHE A 62 -1.04 -4.64 5.64
C PHE A 62 -1.81 -4.09 4.44
N ASN A 63 -1.30 -3.07 3.76
CA ASN A 63 -1.89 -2.56 2.53
C ASN A 63 -1.98 -3.64 1.46
N SER A 64 -0.91 -4.42 1.24
CA SER A 64 -0.93 -5.46 0.20
C SER A 64 -1.98 -6.53 0.49
N VAL A 65 -2.19 -6.88 1.77
CA VAL A 65 -3.29 -7.77 2.17
C VAL A 65 -4.66 -7.16 1.84
N TRP A 66 -4.89 -5.89 2.21
CA TRP A 66 -6.16 -5.21 1.94
C TRP A 66 -6.45 -5.07 0.45
N ILE A 67 -5.46 -4.62 -0.32
CA ILE A 67 -5.57 -4.42 -1.76
C ILE A 67 -5.88 -5.74 -2.45
N THR A 68 -5.09 -6.78 -2.13
CA THR A 68 -5.27 -8.10 -2.75
C THR A 68 -6.61 -8.70 -2.40
N LEU A 69 -7.05 -8.59 -1.14
CA LEU A 69 -8.35 -9.10 -0.73
C LEU A 69 -9.48 -8.41 -1.50
N ALA A 70 -9.46 -7.09 -1.60
CA ALA A 70 -10.45 -6.33 -2.35
C ALA A 70 -10.43 -6.71 -3.84
N HIS A 71 -9.25 -6.73 -4.47
CA HIS A 71 -9.13 -7.07 -5.89
C HIS A 71 -9.52 -8.51 -6.20
N VAL A 72 -9.24 -9.47 -5.31
CA VAL A 72 -9.64 -10.87 -5.49
C VAL A 72 -11.15 -11.04 -5.35
N ILE A 73 -11.77 -10.41 -4.34
CA ILE A 73 -13.22 -10.48 -4.11
C ILE A 73 -13.96 -9.81 -5.27
N PHE A 74 -13.52 -8.63 -5.69
CA PHE A 74 -14.16 -7.82 -6.73
C PHE A 74 -13.47 -7.93 -8.09
N TYR A 75 -12.81 -9.06 -8.36
CA TYR A 75 -11.98 -9.26 -9.55
C TYR A 75 -12.69 -8.92 -10.86
N ASN A 76 -13.95 -9.33 -11.00
CA ASN A 76 -14.72 -9.10 -12.23
C ASN A 76 -14.94 -7.61 -12.50
N SER A 77 -15.05 -6.79 -11.46
CA SER A 77 -15.21 -5.33 -11.59
C SER A 77 -13.85 -4.64 -11.73
N TYR A 78 -12.83 -5.14 -11.02
CA TYR A 78 -11.46 -4.66 -11.10
C TYR A 78 -10.87 -4.79 -12.52
N ILE A 79 -11.02 -5.97 -13.14
CA ILE A 79 -10.38 -6.27 -14.42
C ILE A 79 -10.96 -5.45 -15.58
N LEU A 80 -12.22 -4.99 -15.48
CA LEU A 80 -12.85 -4.12 -16.48
C LEU A 80 -12.19 -2.74 -16.53
N HIS A 81 -11.61 -2.29 -15.43
CA HIS A 81 -10.89 -1.02 -15.32
C HIS A 81 -9.37 -1.18 -15.54
N HIS A 82 -8.88 -2.42 -15.67
CA HIS A 82 -7.46 -2.81 -15.73
C HIS A 82 -7.20 -3.78 -16.89
N MET A 83 -7.57 -3.35 -18.10
CA MET A 83 -7.45 -4.19 -19.29
C MET A 83 -5.99 -4.53 -19.65
N ASP A 84 -5.02 -3.70 -19.27
CA ASP A 84 -3.61 -4.01 -19.55
C ASP A 84 -3.08 -5.11 -18.62
N MET A 85 -3.55 -5.17 -17.38
CA MET A 85 -3.32 -6.31 -16.48
C MET A 85 -3.95 -7.61 -17.03
N ALA A 86 -5.12 -7.53 -17.67
CA ALA A 86 -5.75 -8.68 -18.30
C ALA A 86 -4.89 -9.22 -19.46
N LYS A 87 -4.40 -8.34 -20.34
CA LYS A 87 -3.51 -8.71 -21.46
C LYS A 87 -2.18 -9.27 -21.00
N MET A 88 -1.65 -8.80 -19.86
CA MET A 88 -0.43 -9.36 -19.29
C MET A 88 -0.64 -10.81 -18.83
N GLY A 89 -1.83 -11.13 -18.30
CA GLY A 89 -2.24 -12.48 -17.93
C GLY A 89 -2.30 -13.43 -19.14
N ASP A 90 -2.83 -12.97 -20.28
CA ASP A 90 -2.95 -13.79 -21.49
C ASP A 90 -1.60 -14.30 -22.02
N ASN A 91 -0.53 -13.50 -21.84
CA ASN A 91 0.82 -13.87 -22.27
C ASN A 91 1.52 -14.87 -21.32
N MET A 92 0.92 -15.18 -20.17
CA MET A 92 1.44 -16.13 -19.19
C MET A 92 0.59 -17.41 -19.17
N HIS A 93 0.89 -18.35 -20.07
CA HIS A 93 0.10 -19.56 -20.37
C HIS A 93 -0.25 -20.49 -19.17
N VAL A 94 0.52 -20.48 -18.08
CA VAL A 94 0.23 -21.27 -16.86
C VAL A 94 -0.62 -20.49 -15.85
N LEU A 95 -0.68 -19.16 -16.01
CA LEU A 95 -1.19 -18.21 -15.02
C LEU A 95 -2.50 -17.52 -15.45
N SER A 96 -2.84 -17.56 -16.74
CA SER A 96 -4.12 -17.09 -17.29
C SER A 96 -5.33 -17.90 -16.81
N THR A 97 -5.14 -19.16 -16.42
CA THR A 97 -6.21 -20.05 -15.97
C THR A 97 -6.78 -19.66 -14.60
N HIS A 98 -5.97 -19.06 -13.72
CA HIS A 98 -6.35 -18.72 -12.34
C HIS A 98 -5.81 -17.33 -11.91
N PRO A 99 -6.31 -16.23 -12.49
CA PRO A 99 -5.77 -14.89 -12.25
C PRO A 99 -5.86 -14.43 -10.79
N ARG A 100 -6.91 -14.83 -10.06
CA ARG A 100 -7.05 -14.52 -8.62
C ARG A 100 -5.96 -15.16 -7.77
N LEU A 101 -5.54 -16.39 -8.11
CA LEU A 101 -4.47 -17.09 -7.41
C LEU A 101 -3.12 -16.39 -7.64
N LEU A 102 -2.88 -15.90 -8.86
CA LEU A 102 -1.70 -15.11 -9.18
C LEU A 102 -1.64 -13.82 -8.34
N MET A 103 -2.76 -13.10 -8.20
CA MET A 103 -2.81 -11.90 -7.36
C MET A 103 -2.42 -12.22 -5.91
N ILE A 104 -2.93 -13.32 -5.37
CA ILE A 104 -2.59 -13.77 -4.00
C ILE A 104 -1.11 -14.09 -3.87
N ILE A 105 -0.53 -14.81 -4.84
CA ILE A 105 0.88 -15.23 -4.79
C ILE A 105 1.84 -14.04 -4.98
N LEU A 106 1.52 -13.11 -5.87
CA LEU A 106 2.36 -11.93 -6.13
C LEU A 106 2.19 -10.87 -5.03
N SER A 107 1.08 -10.85 -4.29
CA SER A 107 0.81 -9.86 -3.25
C SER A 107 1.88 -9.70 -2.17
N PRO A 108 2.53 -10.77 -1.64
CA PRO A 108 3.55 -10.62 -0.61
C PRO A 108 4.84 -10.03 -1.20
N ILE A 109 5.13 -10.35 -2.47
CA ILE A 109 6.28 -9.82 -3.20
C ILE A 109 6.11 -8.33 -3.42
N PHE A 110 4.96 -7.91 -3.97
CA PHE A 110 4.64 -6.49 -4.13
C PHE A 110 4.57 -5.77 -2.78
N GLY A 111 3.94 -6.35 -1.78
CA GLY A 111 3.88 -5.79 -0.43
C GLY A 111 5.25 -5.55 0.18
N ALA A 112 6.19 -6.47 -0.02
CA ALA A 112 7.58 -6.31 0.41
C ALA A 112 8.31 -5.21 -0.37
N ILE A 113 8.22 -5.21 -1.71
CA ILE A 113 8.87 -4.21 -2.56
C ILE A 113 8.35 -2.80 -2.24
N PHE A 114 7.04 -2.60 -2.26
CA PHE A 114 6.43 -1.33 -1.87
C PHE A 114 6.71 -0.99 -0.40
N GLY A 115 6.87 -2.00 0.47
CA GLY A 115 7.25 -1.82 1.85
C GLY A 115 8.66 -1.27 2.01
N LEU A 116 9.61 -1.68 1.17
CA LEU A 116 10.95 -1.11 1.15
C LEU A 116 10.90 0.36 0.76
N PHE A 117 10.15 0.71 -0.30
CA PHE A 117 9.97 2.10 -0.72
C PHE A 117 9.29 2.95 0.36
N GLN A 118 8.20 2.45 0.93
CA GLN A 118 7.45 3.18 1.95
C GLN A 118 8.21 3.31 3.26
N GLY A 119 8.96 2.28 3.65
CA GLY A 119 9.89 2.33 4.77
C GLY A 119 10.97 3.40 4.54
N LEU A 120 11.54 3.46 3.34
CA LEU A 120 12.54 4.47 2.98
C LEU A 120 11.94 5.89 3.02
N PHE A 121 10.73 6.09 2.48
CA PHE A 121 10.05 7.38 2.52
C PHE A 121 9.77 7.82 3.95
N ALA A 122 9.28 6.92 4.81
CA ALA A 122 9.07 7.21 6.23
C ALA A 122 10.38 7.56 6.96
N PHE A 123 11.48 6.88 6.62
CA PHE A 123 12.79 7.19 7.16
C PHE A 123 13.29 8.56 6.71
N ILE A 124 13.21 8.88 5.41
CA ILE A 124 13.61 10.19 4.89
C ILE A 124 12.76 11.30 5.49
N ALA A 125 11.43 11.11 5.54
CA ALA A 125 10.51 12.06 6.15
C ALA A 125 10.85 12.34 7.62
N SER A 126 11.32 11.33 8.37
CA SER A 126 11.74 11.51 9.77
C SER A 126 12.96 12.43 9.95
N LYS A 127 13.76 12.63 8.90
CA LYS A 127 14.92 13.53 8.92
C LYS A 127 14.57 14.96 8.55
N ILE A 128 13.54 15.15 7.73
CA ILE A 128 13.10 16.46 7.24
C ILE A 128 12.08 17.09 8.19
N VAL A 129 11.18 16.27 8.73
CA VAL A 129 10.07 16.74 9.55
C VAL A 129 10.54 16.89 11.00
N LYS A 130 10.26 18.05 11.62
CA LYS A 130 10.42 18.21 13.08
C LYS A 130 9.66 17.10 13.79
N GLY A 131 10.40 16.23 14.48
CA GLY A 131 9.86 15.07 15.20
C GLY A 131 8.87 15.47 16.30
N PRO A 132 8.19 14.48 16.91
CA PRO A 132 7.28 14.75 18.02
C PRO A 132 7.99 15.53 19.12
N MET A 133 7.43 16.68 19.54
CA MET A 133 7.93 17.38 20.72
C MET A 133 7.93 16.40 21.91
N PRO A 134 8.99 16.40 22.75
CA PRO A 134 8.96 15.67 24.00
C PRO A 134 7.67 16.06 24.73
N LYS A 135 6.92 15.07 25.22
CA LYS A 135 5.85 15.38 26.18
C LYS A 135 6.54 16.12 27.33
N ALA A 136 6.17 17.37 27.57
CA ALA A 136 6.58 18.08 28.76
C ALA A 136 6.28 17.16 29.94
N GLN A 137 7.32 16.78 30.68
CA GLN A 137 7.15 16.05 31.93
C GLN A 137 6.50 17.04 32.89
N VAL A 138 5.20 16.85 33.13
CA VAL A 138 4.46 17.49 34.23
C VAL A 138 4.55 16.56 35.42
#